data_AF-A0A0H5Q4J7-F1
#
_entry.id   AF-A0A0H5Q4J7-F1
#
_cell.length_a   1.000
_cell.length_b   1.000
_cell.length_c   1.000
_cell.angle_alpha   90.00
_cell.angle_beta   90.00
_cell.angle_gamma   90.00
#
_symmetry.space_group_name_H-M   'P 1'
#
loop_
_entity.id
_entity.type
_entity.pdbx_description
1 polymer ?
#
loop_
_entity_poly.entity_id
_entity_poly.type
_entity_poly.pdbx_seq_one_letter_code
_entity_poly.pdbx_strand_id
1 'polypeptide(L)'
;MLRTRVVWTGVAGTPYYSNFFFVGDGATSAEDAQDATIEWASQVKGIVTPSLSLQVESEVTEINAVTGEIVSAYDVAGSTSVGTATGEPLPFRTQVLTYFGTTAYRSGRRVRGRSFAGGICEPNNVDGVGPSEIVREAIQDVYVDTLGSMAASHGVWSRPRAATDTKPALPGEINSVTSYQTRPTWSSLRTRGA
;
A
#
# COMPACT_ATOMS: atom_id res chain seq x y z
N MET A 1 16.49 1.43 -1.94
CA MET A 1 15.02 1.29 -2.10
C MET A 1 14.36 2.45 -1.38
N LEU A 2 13.21 2.88 -1.85
CA LEU A 2 12.52 4.05 -1.29
C LEU A 2 11.25 3.61 -0.58
N ARG A 3 10.85 4.34 0.45
CA ARG A 3 9.59 4.13 1.17
C ARG A 3 8.83 5.45 1.24
N THR A 4 7.61 5.44 0.72
CA THR A 4 6.62 6.50 0.95
C THR A 4 5.59 6.03 1.98
N ARG A 5 4.97 6.97 2.69
CA ARG A 5 3.96 6.67 3.71
C ARG A 5 2.71 7.50 3.51
N VAL A 6 1.57 6.82 3.64
CA VAL A 6 0.25 7.45 3.72
C VAL A 6 -0.35 7.20 5.10
N VAL A 7 -0.74 8.28 5.77
CA VAL A 7 -1.42 8.29 7.07
C VAL A 7 -2.90 8.51 6.84
N TRP A 8 -3.71 7.60 7.37
CA TRP A 8 -5.17 7.67 7.29
C TRP A 8 -5.73 8.18 8.62
N THR A 9 -6.55 9.23 8.59
CA THR A 9 -7.15 9.87 9.78
C THR A 9 -8.63 10.19 9.58
N GLY A 10 -9.32 10.62 10.65
CA GLY A 10 -10.67 11.18 10.58
C GLY A 10 -11.81 10.29 11.12
N VAL A 11 -11.51 9.03 11.45
CA VAL A 11 -12.50 8.07 12.00
C VAL A 11 -11.97 7.34 13.22
N ALA A 12 -12.86 6.75 14.02
CA ALA A 12 -12.47 6.03 15.23
C ALA A 12 -11.51 4.86 14.91
N GLY A 13 -10.42 4.76 15.67
CA GLY A 13 -9.38 3.76 15.49
C GLY A 13 -8.21 4.19 14.58
N THR A 14 -8.29 5.36 13.94
CA THR A 14 -7.14 6.00 13.27
C THR A 14 -6.12 6.51 14.30
N PRO A 15 -4.83 6.72 13.93
CA PRO A 15 -4.25 6.62 12.59
C PRO A 15 -4.00 5.20 12.07
N TYR A 16 -4.20 4.98 10.76
CA TYR A 16 -3.71 3.81 10.03
C TYR A 16 -2.58 4.20 9.09
N TYR A 17 -1.74 3.25 8.70
CA TYR A 17 -0.58 3.51 7.85
C TYR A 17 -0.54 2.56 6.65
N SER A 18 -0.43 3.13 5.46
CA SER A 18 0.00 2.44 4.25
C SER A 18 1.44 2.81 3.96
N ASN A 19 2.31 1.82 3.76
CA ASN A 19 3.68 2.04 3.34
C ASN A 19 3.85 1.40 1.96
N PHE A 20 4.31 2.20 0.99
CA PHE A 20 4.67 1.70 -0.34
C PHE A 20 6.18 1.72 -0.48
N PHE A 21 6.72 0.70 -1.14
CA PHE A 21 8.16 0.56 -1.36
C PHE A 21 8.45 0.61 -2.85
N PHE A 22 9.50 1.30 -3.24
CA PHE A 22 9.88 1.44 -4.65
C PHE A 22 11.32 1.00 -4.84
N VAL A 23 11.56 0.33 -5.97
CA VAL A 23 12.91 -0.02 -6.44
C VAL A 23 13.54 1.25 -6.99
N GLY A 24 14.75 1.55 -6.50
CA GLY A 24 15.46 2.80 -6.80
C GLY A 24 16.13 3.38 -5.56
N ASP A 25 16.92 4.41 -5.82
CA ASP A 25 17.63 5.25 -4.85
C ASP A 25 17.80 6.67 -5.43
N GLY A 26 18.26 7.60 -4.60
CA GLY A 26 18.48 8.98 -5.01
C GLY A 26 17.21 9.85 -5.03
N ALA A 27 17.44 11.17 -5.11
CA ALA A 27 16.38 12.18 -5.01
C ALA A 27 15.36 12.11 -6.16
N THR A 28 15.80 11.93 -7.41
CA THR A 28 14.90 11.84 -8.57
C THR A 28 13.92 10.67 -8.44
N SER A 29 14.43 9.47 -8.10
CA SER A 29 13.56 8.31 -7.87
C SER A 29 12.63 8.51 -6.67
N ALA A 30 13.04 9.32 -5.67
CA ALA A 30 12.23 9.66 -4.52
C ALA A 30 11.05 10.58 -4.90
N GLU A 31 11.29 11.56 -5.78
CA GLU A 31 10.24 12.40 -6.37
C GLU A 31 9.24 11.55 -7.16
N ASP A 32 9.71 10.68 -8.06
CA ASP A 32 8.84 9.79 -8.84
C ASP A 32 7.99 8.85 -7.96
N ALA A 33 8.59 8.30 -6.89
CA ALA A 33 7.89 7.45 -5.93
C ALA A 33 6.82 8.21 -5.14
N GLN A 34 7.12 9.46 -4.78
CA GLN A 34 6.19 10.34 -4.07
C GLN A 34 5.01 10.71 -4.97
N ASP A 35 5.27 11.13 -6.22
CA ASP A 35 4.24 11.50 -7.18
C ASP A 35 3.28 10.32 -7.46
N ALA A 36 3.83 9.11 -7.63
CA ALA A 36 3.03 7.89 -7.77
C ALA A 36 2.10 7.65 -6.56
N THR A 37 2.59 7.94 -5.35
CA THR A 37 1.83 7.78 -4.10
C THR A 37 0.76 8.87 -3.95
N ILE A 38 1.05 10.10 -4.36
CA ILE A 38 0.10 11.22 -4.34
C ILE A 38 -1.03 10.97 -5.35
N GLU A 39 -0.70 10.54 -6.56
CA GLU A 39 -1.70 10.23 -7.58
C GLU A 39 -2.57 9.05 -7.13
N TRP A 40 -1.97 8.01 -6.56
CA TRP A 40 -2.71 6.92 -5.94
C TRP A 40 -3.70 7.42 -4.88
N ALA A 41 -3.25 8.28 -3.95
CA ALA A 41 -4.12 8.82 -2.89
C ALA A 41 -5.23 9.72 -3.47
N SER A 42 -4.94 10.48 -4.53
CA SER A 42 -5.90 11.34 -5.24
C SER A 42 -7.01 10.52 -5.91
N GLN A 43 -6.69 9.36 -6.47
CA GLN A 43 -7.67 8.49 -7.11
C GLN A 43 -8.44 7.62 -6.10
N VAL A 44 -7.77 7.09 -5.07
CA VAL A 44 -8.41 6.30 -4.01
C VAL A 44 -9.47 7.10 -3.26
N LYS A 45 -9.32 8.43 -3.17
CA LYS A 45 -10.31 9.29 -2.48
C LYS A 45 -11.73 9.13 -3.06
N GLY A 46 -11.86 8.82 -4.35
CA GLY A 46 -13.15 8.58 -5.02
C GLY A 46 -13.92 7.37 -4.49
N ILE A 47 -13.25 6.47 -3.77
CA ILE A 47 -13.76 5.16 -3.36
C ILE A 47 -14.01 5.09 -1.84
N VAL A 48 -13.44 6.03 -1.08
CA VAL A 48 -13.49 6.04 0.38
C VAL A 48 -14.38 7.17 0.92
N THR A 49 -14.93 6.95 2.10
CA THR A 49 -15.86 7.87 2.76
C THR A 49 -15.24 9.25 3.05
N PRO A 50 -16.02 10.36 3.02
CA PRO A 50 -15.52 11.70 3.29
C PRO A 50 -15.05 11.94 4.73
N SER A 51 -15.39 11.05 5.65
CA SER A 51 -14.87 11.07 7.02
C SER A 51 -13.41 10.63 7.11
N LEU A 52 -12.83 10.06 6.04
CA LEU A 52 -11.42 9.68 5.99
C LEU A 52 -10.58 10.69 5.22
N SER A 53 -9.44 11.02 5.80
CA SER A 53 -8.38 11.82 5.18
C SER A 53 -7.14 10.96 4.98
N LEU A 54 -6.52 11.09 3.81
CA LEU A 54 -5.29 10.42 3.38
C LEU A 54 -4.20 11.47 3.28
N GLN A 55 -3.21 11.41 4.16
CA GLN A 55 -2.06 12.31 4.12
C GLN A 55 -0.83 11.54 3.66
N VAL A 56 -0.31 11.89 2.48
CA VAL A 56 1.01 11.45 2.02
C VAL A 56 2.05 12.34 2.71
N GLU A 57 2.93 11.74 3.52
CA GLU A 57 4.00 12.45 4.23
C GLU A 57 5.01 13.04 3.23
N SER A 58 5.65 14.16 3.58
CA SER A 58 6.67 14.78 2.71
C SER A 58 8.01 14.05 2.73
N GLU A 59 8.25 13.22 3.74
CA GLU A 59 9.50 12.47 3.86
C GLU A 59 9.45 11.16 3.06
N VAL A 60 10.34 11.03 2.07
CA VAL A 60 10.63 9.77 1.40
C VAL A 60 11.91 9.19 1.98
N THR A 61 11.81 8.04 2.65
CA THR A 61 12.97 7.41 3.28
C THR A 61 13.68 6.47 2.30
N GLU A 62 14.99 6.63 2.12
CA GLU A 62 15.82 5.64 1.45
C GLU A 62 16.32 4.60 2.45
N ILE A 63 16.12 3.34 2.09
CA ILE A 63 16.48 2.19 2.90
C ILE A 63 17.38 1.29 2.05
N ASN A 64 18.47 0.80 2.65
CA ASN A 64 19.27 -0.24 2.05
C ASN A 64 18.43 -1.53 1.98
N ALA A 65 18.14 -2.01 0.77
CA ALA A 65 17.24 -3.14 0.59
C ALA A 65 17.74 -4.44 1.24
N VAL A 66 19.07 -4.59 1.37
CA VAL A 66 19.75 -5.78 1.90
C VAL A 66 19.83 -5.74 3.43
N THR A 67 20.27 -4.62 4.02
CA THR A 67 20.46 -4.49 5.48
C THR A 67 19.23 -3.98 6.21
N GLY A 68 18.32 -3.29 5.51
CA GLY A 68 17.14 -2.66 6.09
C GLY A 68 17.42 -1.40 6.88
N GLU A 69 18.65 -0.90 6.83
CA GLU A 69 19.07 0.35 7.46
C GLU A 69 18.64 1.55 6.62
N ILE A 70 18.30 2.65 7.29
CA ILE A 70 18.01 3.92 6.63
C ILE A 70 19.33 4.52 6.15
N VAL A 71 19.39 4.87 4.87
CA VAL A 71 20.58 5.47 4.24
C VAL A 71 20.45 6.98 4.19
N SER A 72 19.29 7.46 3.75
CA SER A 72 18.98 8.88 3.59
C SER A 72 17.48 9.12 3.71
N ALA A 73 17.09 10.39 3.75
CA ALA A 73 15.71 10.83 3.65
C ALA A 73 15.66 12.05 2.71
N TYR A 74 14.62 12.12 1.89
CA TYR A 74 14.37 13.20 0.96
C TYR A 74 13.10 13.93 1.37
N ASP A 75 13.13 15.26 1.35
CA ASP A 75 11.94 16.09 1.56
C ASP A 75 11.33 16.41 0.19
N VAL A 76 10.19 15.77 -0.11
CA VAL A 76 9.42 15.93 -1.34
C VAL A 76 8.02 16.38 -0.94
N ALA A 77 7.38 17.26 -1.70
CA ALA A 77 6.06 17.77 -1.32
C ALA A 77 5.06 16.64 -0.98
N GLY A 78 4.44 16.74 0.20
CA GLY A 78 3.34 15.86 0.60
C GLY A 78 2.00 16.29 0.00
N SER A 79 0.95 15.51 0.25
CA SER A 79 -0.42 15.86 -0.17
C SER A 79 -1.45 15.33 0.82
N THR A 80 -2.60 16.00 0.88
CA THR A 80 -3.75 15.54 1.65
C THR A 80 -4.96 15.41 0.72
N SER A 81 -5.55 14.22 0.70
CA SER A 81 -6.77 13.90 -0.02
C SER A 81 -7.87 13.50 0.97
N VAL A 82 -9.06 14.07 0.83
CA VAL A 82 -10.23 13.68 1.63
C VAL A 82 -11.15 12.82 0.75
N GLY A 83 -11.69 11.75 1.34
CA GLY A 83 -12.62 10.87 0.63
C GLY A 83 -13.82 11.61 0.06
N THR A 84 -14.38 11.08 -1.02
CA THR A 84 -15.52 11.69 -1.72
C THR A 84 -16.61 10.69 -2.06
N ALA A 85 -16.50 9.43 -1.61
CA ALA A 85 -17.51 8.42 -1.88
C ALA A 85 -18.83 8.75 -1.18
N THR A 86 -19.95 8.53 -1.87
CA THR A 86 -21.30 8.78 -1.33
C THR A 86 -21.88 7.53 -0.65
N GLY A 87 -22.79 7.73 0.30
CA GLY A 87 -23.48 6.65 1.01
C GLY A 87 -22.95 6.42 2.43
N GLU A 88 -23.60 5.53 3.18
CA GLU A 88 -23.20 5.21 4.55
C GLU A 88 -21.88 4.41 4.56
N PRO A 89 -20.89 4.78 5.38
CA PRO A 89 -19.65 4.01 5.46
C PRO A 89 -19.91 2.63 6.06
N LEU A 90 -19.37 1.59 5.42
CA LEU A 90 -19.30 0.25 6.03
C LEU A 90 -18.44 0.32 7.30
N PRO A 91 -18.62 -0.63 8.25
CA PRO A 91 -17.73 -0.71 9.41
C PRO A 91 -16.26 -0.72 8.97
N PHE A 92 -15.41 0.15 9.53
CA PHE A 92 -14.01 0.33 9.08
C PHE A 92 -13.11 -0.92 9.15
N ARG A 93 -13.57 -1.96 9.86
CA ARG A 93 -12.96 -3.30 9.88
C ARG A 93 -13.16 -4.09 8.57
N THR A 94 -14.14 -3.70 7.77
CA THR A 94 -14.46 -4.26 6.45
C THR A 94 -13.55 -3.60 5.43
N GLN A 95 -12.56 -4.35 4.94
CA GLN A 95 -11.50 -3.83 4.10
C GLN A 95 -11.44 -4.57 2.76
N VAL A 96 -11.13 -3.82 1.70
CA VAL A 96 -10.76 -4.39 0.41
C VAL A 96 -9.30 -4.82 0.46
N LEU A 97 -9.03 -6.05 0.05
CA LEU A 97 -7.68 -6.60 -0.01
C LEU A 97 -7.19 -6.65 -1.46
N THR A 98 -6.06 -6.00 -1.72
CA THR A 98 -5.34 -6.09 -2.99
C THR A 98 -4.03 -6.83 -2.79
N TYR A 99 -3.79 -7.88 -3.57
CA TYR A 99 -2.53 -8.60 -3.60
C TYR A 99 -1.57 -7.99 -4.64
N PHE A 100 -0.30 -7.92 -4.27
CA PHE A 100 0.78 -7.50 -5.16
C PHE A 100 1.61 -8.72 -5.54
N GLY A 101 1.56 -9.11 -6.81
CA GLY A 101 2.34 -10.21 -7.37
C GLY A 101 3.73 -9.74 -7.78
N THR A 102 4.76 -10.53 -7.49
CA THR A 102 6.14 -10.33 -8.02
C THR A 102 6.56 -11.58 -8.80
N THR A 103 7.61 -11.59 -9.60
CA THR A 103 8.11 -12.86 -10.22
C THR A 103 9.06 -13.64 -9.32
N ALA A 104 9.52 -13.04 -8.23
CA ALA A 104 10.57 -13.59 -7.38
C ALA A 104 10.07 -14.68 -6.42
N TYR A 105 10.96 -15.62 -6.12
CA TYR A 105 10.75 -16.69 -5.16
C TYR A 105 11.81 -16.62 -4.07
N ARG A 106 11.37 -16.80 -2.82
CA ARG A 106 12.24 -16.84 -1.65
C ARG A 106 11.84 -18.02 -0.77
N SER A 107 12.81 -18.89 -0.46
CA SER A 107 12.59 -20.11 0.31
C SER A 107 11.44 -20.99 -0.25
N GLY A 108 11.38 -21.16 -1.57
CA GLY A 108 10.37 -21.96 -2.25
C GLY A 108 8.97 -21.34 -2.30
N ARG A 109 8.80 -20.07 -1.91
CA ARG A 109 7.52 -19.35 -1.98
C ARG A 109 7.66 -18.07 -2.78
N ARG A 110 6.66 -17.77 -3.60
CA ARG A 110 6.60 -16.52 -4.36
C ARG A 110 6.46 -15.34 -3.41
N VAL A 111 7.28 -14.31 -3.56
CA VAL A 111 7.17 -13.07 -2.78
C VAL A 111 5.91 -12.34 -3.20
N ARG A 112 5.06 -11.98 -2.23
CA ARG A 112 3.79 -11.29 -2.48
C ARG A 112 3.57 -10.21 -1.44
N GLY A 113 3.09 -9.07 -1.92
CA GLY A 113 2.65 -7.95 -1.09
C GLY A 113 1.15 -7.98 -0.91
N ARG A 114 0.66 -7.10 -0.02
CA ARG A 114 -0.77 -6.88 0.18
C ARG A 114 -1.01 -5.46 0.67
N SER A 115 -2.13 -4.90 0.26
CA SER A 115 -2.67 -3.66 0.81
C SER A 115 -4.12 -3.86 1.23
N PHE A 116 -4.53 -3.11 2.24
CA PHE A 116 -5.88 -3.11 2.78
C PHE A 116 -6.42 -1.68 2.69
N ALA A 117 -7.55 -1.51 2.01
CA ALA A 117 -8.25 -0.22 1.93
C ALA A 117 -9.58 -0.32 2.68
N GLY A 118 -9.75 0.51 3.71
CA GLY A 118 -10.99 0.62 4.49
C GLY A 118 -11.85 1.82 4.08
N GLY A 119 -12.97 2.01 4.77
CA GLY A 119 -13.84 3.18 4.58
C GLY A 119 -14.65 3.17 3.30
N ILE A 120 -14.93 1.98 2.77
CA ILE A 120 -15.82 1.78 1.62
C ILE A 120 -17.26 2.06 2.05
N CYS A 121 -18.04 2.73 1.20
CA CYS A 121 -19.46 2.99 1.46
C CYS A 121 -20.38 1.85 0.98
N GLU A 122 -21.57 1.75 1.57
CA GLU A 122 -22.59 0.72 1.32
C GLU A 122 -22.90 0.49 -0.18
N PRO A 123 -23.01 1.51 -1.07
CA PRO A 123 -23.28 1.27 -2.49
C PRO A 123 -22.22 0.42 -3.21
N ASN A 124 -21.05 0.24 -2.60
CA ASN A 124 -19.94 -0.55 -3.13
C ASN A 124 -19.90 -1.98 -2.54
N ASN A 125 -20.98 -2.43 -1.89
CA ASN A 125 -21.13 -3.78 -1.34
C ASN A 125 -22.16 -4.58 -2.16
N VAL A 126 -21.96 -5.90 -2.25
CA VAL A 126 -22.92 -6.84 -2.84
C VAL A 126 -23.54 -7.65 -1.72
N ASP A 127 -24.62 -7.14 -1.12
CA ASP A 127 -25.47 -7.82 -0.14
C ASP A 127 -24.73 -8.63 0.95
N GLY A 128 -23.57 -8.11 1.40
CA GLY A 128 -22.77 -8.71 2.47
C GLY A 128 -21.83 -9.83 2.04
N VAL A 129 -21.74 -10.14 0.74
CA VAL A 129 -20.81 -11.12 0.17
C VAL A 129 -19.40 -10.55 0.01
N GLY A 130 -19.30 -9.33 -0.51
CA GLY A 130 -18.02 -8.73 -0.88
C GLY A 130 -18.15 -7.33 -1.49
N PRO A 131 -17.02 -6.73 -1.89
CA PRO A 131 -17.03 -5.52 -2.69
C PRO A 131 -17.72 -5.76 -4.04
N SER A 132 -18.42 -4.75 -4.56
CA SER A 132 -18.95 -4.77 -5.92
C SER A 132 -17.85 -4.95 -6.96
N GLU A 133 -18.21 -5.51 -8.12
CA GLU A 133 -17.27 -5.65 -9.23
C GLU A 133 -16.71 -4.29 -9.66
N ILE A 134 -17.58 -3.28 -9.73
CA ILE A 134 -17.22 -1.89 -10.06
C ILE A 134 -16.13 -1.36 -9.11
N VAL A 135 -16.32 -1.48 -7.79
CA VAL A 135 -15.30 -0.98 -6.84
C VAL A 135 -14.03 -1.83 -6.86
N ARG A 136 -14.15 -3.13 -7.12
CA ARG A 136 -13.01 -4.06 -7.21
C ARG A 136 -12.11 -3.70 -8.39
N GLU A 137 -12.71 -3.44 -9.55
CA GLU A 137 -12.00 -3.02 -10.76
C GLU A 137 -11.43 -1.63 -10.58
N ALA A 138 -12.21 -0.66 -10.11
CA ALA A 138 -11.72 0.69 -9.82
C ALA A 138 -10.50 0.69 -8.89
N ILE A 139 -10.53 -0.05 -7.78
CA ILE A 139 -9.36 -0.15 -6.88
C ILE A 139 -8.17 -0.80 -7.59
N GLN A 140 -8.39 -1.85 -8.36
CA GLN A 140 -7.31 -2.54 -9.08
C GLN A 140 -6.65 -1.62 -10.11
N ASP A 141 -7.46 -0.90 -10.88
CA ASP A 141 -7.02 0.04 -11.92
C ASP A 141 -6.23 1.19 -11.29
N VAL A 142 -6.69 1.75 -10.15
CA VAL A 142 -5.90 2.76 -9.43
C VAL A 142 -4.50 2.25 -9.08
N TYR A 143 -4.33 1.00 -8.63
CA TYR A 143 -2.99 0.46 -8.37
C TYR A 143 -2.15 0.27 -9.64
N VAL A 144 -2.77 -0.17 -10.74
CA VAL A 144 -2.09 -0.37 -12.03
C VAL A 144 -1.65 0.96 -12.62
N ASP A 145 -2.57 1.92 -12.68
CA ASP A 145 -2.41 3.21 -13.38
C ASP A 145 -1.54 4.21 -12.61
N THR A 146 -1.33 4.00 -11.31
CA THR A 146 -0.49 4.88 -10.48
C THR A 146 0.81 4.19 -10.09
N LEU A 147 0.75 3.22 -9.20
CA LEU A 147 1.96 2.55 -8.69
C LEU A 147 2.63 1.63 -9.74
N GLY A 148 1.88 1.17 -10.75
CA GLY A 148 2.39 0.27 -11.80
C GLY A 148 2.91 0.97 -13.07
N SER A 149 2.53 2.24 -13.30
CA SER A 149 2.77 2.94 -14.58
C SER A 149 3.88 4.00 -14.50
N MET A 150 4.24 4.46 -13.30
CA MET A 150 5.19 5.54 -13.07
C MET A 150 6.66 5.09 -13.21
N ALA A 151 7.56 6.07 -13.39
CA ALA A 151 8.99 5.82 -13.54
C ALA A 151 9.61 5.06 -12.35
N ALA A 152 9.12 5.33 -11.13
CA ALA A 152 9.46 4.55 -9.95
C ALA A 152 8.77 3.17 -9.96
N SER A 153 9.57 2.10 -9.92
CA SER A 153 9.05 0.73 -9.93
C SER A 153 8.57 0.32 -8.53
N HIS A 154 7.25 0.29 -8.30
CA HIS A 154 6.68 -0.22 -7.05
C HIS A 154 7.13 -1.68 -6.79
N GLY A 155 7.48 -1.97 -5.55
CA GLY A 155 8.10 -3.23 -5.14
C GLY A 155 7.56 -3.77 -3.81
N VAL A 156 7.71 -5.08 -3.64
CA VAL A 156 7.48 -5.77 -2.37
C VAL A 156 8.82 -6.01 -1.71
N TRP A 157 9.03 -5.38 -0.56
CA TRP A 157 10.21 -5.61 0.25
C TRP A 157 10.02 -6.73 1.26
N SER A 158 10.99 -7.63 1.29
CA SER A 158 11.13 -8.67 2.30
C SER A 158 12.27 -8.30 3.24
N ARG A 159 11.93 -7.90 4.47
CA ARG A 159 12.86 -7.45 5.51
C ARG A 159 13.97 -8.48 5.78
N PRO A 160 15.23 -8.04 6.02
CA PRO A 160 16.29 -8.94 6.47
C PRO A 160 15.93 -9.60 7.78
N ARG A 161 16.47 -10.80 7.99
CA ARG A 161 16.29 -11.58 9.21
C ARG A 161 17.66 -12.08 9.67
N ALA A 162 17.97 -11.84 10.94
CA ALA A 162 19.14 -12.43 11.58
C ALA A 162 19.05 -13.97 11.58
N ALA A 163 20.20 -14.63 11.70
CA ALA A 163 20.22 -16.06 11.96
C ALA A 163 19.59 -16.36 13.33
N THR A 164 18.95 -17.51 13.43
CA THR A 164 18.50 -18.12 14.69
C THR A 164 19.02 -19.55 14.72
N ASP A 165 18.99 -20.23 15.86
CA ASP A 165 19.48 -21.62 15.99
C ASP A 165 18.89 -22.59 14.95
N THR A 166 17.65 -22.32 14.52
CA THR A 166 16.91 -23.15 13.56
C THR A 166 16.85 -22.61 12.14
N LYS A 167 17.34 -21.39 11.88
CA LYS A 167 17.17 -20.74 10.57
C LYS A 167 18.38 -19.87 10.22
N PRO A 168 18.93 -19.99 8.99
CA PRO A 168 20.00 -19.11 8.57
C PRO A 168 19.51 -17.66 8.48
N ALA A 169 20.47 -16.74 8.54
CA ALA A 169 20.24 -15.34 8.19
C ALA A 169 19.71 -15.26 6.76
N LEU A 170 18.80 -14.32 6.52
CA LEU A 170 18.31 -14.04 5.18
C LEU A 170 18.48 -12.55 4.91
N PRO A 171 19.25 -12.14 3.88
CA PRO A 171 19.38 -10.75 3.51
C PRO A 171 18.02 -10.19 3.08
N GLY A 172 17.83 -8.89 3.24
CA GLY A 172 16.69 -8.19 2.71
C GLY A 172 16.69 -8.20 1.18
N GLU A 173 15.52 -8.06 0.59
CA GLU A 173 15.38 -8.04 -0.86
C GLU A 173 14.11 -7.28 -1.24
N ILE A 174 14.18 -6.42 -2.25
CA ILE A 174 13.02 -5.77 -2.85
C ILE A 174 12.80 -6.35 -4.24
N ASN A 175 11.54 -6.66 -4.56
CA ASN A 175 11.16 -7.26 -5.83
C ASN A 175 10.05 -6.44 -6.47
N SER A 176 10.22 -6.03 -7.73
CA SER A 176 9.21 -5.26 -8.45
C SER A 176 7.87 -6.01 -8.52
N VAL A 177 6.79 -5.26 -8.35
CA VAL A 177 5.43 -5.72 -8.53
C VAL A 177 5.15 -5.85 -10.03
N THR A 178 4.59 -6.98 -10.44
CA THR A 178 4.21 -7.28 -11.81
C THR A 178 2.72 -7.50 -12.00
N SER A 179 1.95 -7.56 -10.91
CA SER A 179 0.49 -7.62 -10.99
C SER A 179 -0.19 -7.13 -9.73
N TYR A 180 -1.39 -6.59 -9.90
CA TYR A 180 -2.30 -6.19 -8.83
C TYR A 180 -3.58 -7.02 -8.95
N GLN A 181 -4.08 -7.57 -7.83
CA GLN A 181 -5.32 -8.35 -7.84
C GLN A 181 -6.17 -8.01 -6.62
N THR A 182 -7.32 -7.38 -6.86
CA THR A 182 -8.28 -7.05 -5.81
C THR A 182 -9.24 -8.22 -5.56
N ARG A 183 -9.44 -8.59 -4.29
CA ARG A 183 -10.21 -9.77 -3.91
C ARG A 183 -11.73 -9.51 -3.96
N PRO A 184 -12.53 -10.51 -4.37
CA PRO A 184 -14.00 -10.40 -4.40
C PRO A 184 -14.65 -10.64 -3.02
N THR A 185 -13.85 -10.68 -1.96
CA THR A 185 -14.30 -10.99 -0.60
C THR A 185 -13.75 -9.94 0.33
N TRP A 186 -14.57 -9.50 1.29
CA TRP A 186 -14.10 -8.63 2.37
C TRP A 186 -12.95 -9.28 3.15
N SER A 187 -12.05 -8.44 3.64
CA SER A 187 -10.96 -8.83 4.51
C SER A 187 -10.92 -7.95 5.75
N SER A 188 -10.19 -8.41 6.75
CA SER A 188 -9.84 -7.60 7.92
C SER A 188 -8.39 -7.82 8.27
N LEU A 189 -7.67 -6.72 8.48
CA LEU A 189 -6.33 -6.78 9.04
C LEU A 189 -6.43 -7.26 10.48
N ARG A 190 -6.04 -8.52 10.73
CA ARG A 190 -5.89 -9.03 12.09
C ARG A 190 -4.62 -8.44 12.68
N THR A 191 -4.76 -7.68 13.76
CA THR A 191 -3.64 -7.40 14.66
C THR A 191 -3.16 -8.75 15.20
N ARG A 192 -1.85 -9.02 15.09
CA ARG A 192 -1.28 -10.13 15.85
C ARG A 192 -1.38 -9.70 17.31
N GLY A 193 -2.13 -10.45 18.12
CA GLY A 193 -2.14 -10.25 19.56
C GLY A 193 -0.70 -10.23 20.04
N ALA A 194 -0.32 -9.15 20.71
CA ALA A 194 0.98 -9.02 21.37
C ALA A 194 1.06 -10.02 22.54
#